data_AF-A0A7Y5SKF1-F1
#
_entry.id   AF-A0A7Y5SKF1-F1
#
_cell.length_a   1.000
_cell.length_b   1.000
_cell.length_c   1.000
_cell.angle_alpha   90.00
_cell.angle_beta   90.00
_cell.angle_gamma   90.00
#
_symmetry.space_group_name_H-M   'P 1'
#
loop_
_entity.id
_entity.type
_entity.pdbx_description
1 polymer ?
#
loop_
_entity_poly.entity_id
_entity_poly.type
_entity_poly.pdbx_seq_one_letter_code
_entity_poly.pdbx_strand_id
1 'polypeptide(L)'
;MKKNDLLQTLSGCKCYQDYVQAREPEPPAVPETKPPPPRPKRSRIDRTFQKYSRLMAGLLLFSAMFLITPLWIAWPPYGKACFLSLPPMLFCTLSWMAGAWWAWDKDQRVLMAVTLGAMPARMLVVLGWAWLVLKIPGPEIPVIAFVLCLMWHWVLFAIPEIAMMMELSHDKPIVTIPLKHPVPKAILEQVKRRHELRVHLHAPGRRV
;
A
#
# COMPACT_ATOMS: atom_id res chain seq x y z
N MET A 1 -2.19 -60.35 39.04
CA MET A 1 -2.07 -59.48 37.84
C MET A 1 -1.67 -58.09 38.27
N LYS A 2 -0.60 -57.53 37.68
CA LYS A 2 -0.07 -56.22 38.07
C LYS A 2 -0.90 -55.11 37.42
N LYS A 3 -1.15 -54.02 38.15
CA LYS A 3 -1.95 -52.86 37.71
C LYS A 3 -1.46 -52.24 36.39
N ASN A 4 -0.18 -52.44 36.07
CA ASN A 4 0.46 -51.92 34.87
C ASN A 4 0.08 -52.68 33.59
N ASP A 5 -0.23 -53.98 33.67
CA ASP A 5 -0.62 -54.76 32.50
C ASP A 5 -2.01 -54.35 32.00
N LEU A 6 -2.92 -54.00 32.92
CA LEU A 6 -4.28 -53.56 32.60
C LEU A 6 -4.30 -52.20 31.89
N LEU A 7 -3.40 -51.29 32.27
CA LEU A 7 -3.26 -49.97 31.62
C LEU A 7 -2.66 -50.09 30.22
N GLN A 8 -1.73 -51.03 30.02
CA GLN A 8 -1.11 -51.24 28.71
C GLN A 8 -2.13 -51.81 27.71
N THR A 9 -3.00 -52.72 28.15
CA THR A 9 -4.07 -53.29 27.28
C THR A 9 -5.17 -52.28 26.97
N LEU A 10 -5.49 -51.36 27.90
CA LEU A 10 -6.49 -50.31 27.67
C LEU A 10 -5.98 -49.16 26.78
N SER A 11 -4.66 -48.94 26.70
CA SER A 11 -4.05 -47.89 25.86
C SER A 11 -4.21 -48.10 24.35
N GLY A 12 -4.50 -49.34 23.92
CA GLY A 12 -4.81 -49.68 22.53
C GLY A 12 -6.30 -49.63 22.18
N CYS A 13 -7.17 -49.36 23.16
CA CYS A 13 -8.62 -49.31 22.94
C CYS A 13 -9.01 -47.90 22.47
N LYS A 14 -9.46 -47.79 21.21
CA LYS A 14 -9.87 -46.52 20.58
C LYS A 14 -10.91 -45.75 21.42
N CYS A 15 -11.81 -46.49 22.08
CA CYS A 15 -12.82 -45.96 22.99
C CYS A 15 -12.24 -45.26 24.23
N TYR A 16 -11.08 -45.72 24.73
CA TYR A 16 -10.39 -45.07 25.86
C TYR A 16 -9.64 -43.82 25.42
N GLN A 17 -9.06 -43.82 24.22
CA GLN A 17 -8.45 -42.62 23.63
C GLN A 17 -9.48 -41.52 23.37
N ASP A 18 -10.66 -41.88 22.86
CA ASP A 18 -11.77 -40.94 22.64
C ASP A 18 -12.32 -40.42 23.98
N TYR A 19 -12.38 -41.26 25.03
CA TYR A 19 -12.81 -40.83 26.36
C TYR A 19 -11.79 -39.90 27.06
N VAL A 20 -10.49 -40.13 26.84
CA VAL A 20 -9.42 -39.26 27.38
C VAL A 20 -9.36 -37.93 26.63
N GLN A 21 -9.55 -37.93 25.30
CA GLN A 21 -9.69 -36.69 24.51
C GLN A 21 -10.95 -35.91 24.88
N ALA A 22 -12.06 -36.60 25.16
CA ALA A 22 -13.31 -35.95 25.63
C ALA A 22 -13.20 -35.40 27.06
N ARG A 23 -12.20 -35.82 27.84
CA ARG A 23 -11.93 -35.39 29.22
C ARG A 23 -10.73 -34.45 29.36
N GLU A 24 -10.09 -34.01 28.28
CA GLU A 24 -9.12 -32.92 28.39
C GLU A 24 -9.86 -31.71 28.99
N PRO A 25 -9.48 -31.26 30.20
CA PRO A 25 -10.09 -30.09 30.79
C PRO A 25 -9.86 -28.93 29.84
N GLU A 26 -10.92 -28.16 29.56
CA GLU A 26 -10.84 -26.91 28.83
C GLU A 26 -9.57 -26.17 29.28
N PRO A 27 -8.68 -25.76 28.35
CA PRO A 27 -7.50 -25.02 28.75
C PRO A 27 -7.97 -23.80 29.55
N PRO A 28 -7.36 -23.52 30.71
CA PRO A 28 -7.79 -22.42 31.56
C PRO A 28 -7.89 -21.16 30.70
N ALA A 29 -9.05 -20.50 30.79
CA ALA A 29 -9.35 -19.28 30.05
C ALA A 29 -8.12 -18.37 30.08
N VAL A 30 -7.44 -18.28 28.93
CA VAL A 30 -6.30 -17.39 28.75
C VAL A 30 -6.82 -16.01 29.15
N PRO A 31 -6.19 -15.29 30.11
CA PRO A 31 -6.64 -13.96 30.48
C PRO A 31 -6.74 -13.16 29.19
N GLU A 32 -7.96 -12.72 28.90
CA GLU A 32 -8.36 -11.98 27.72
C GLU A 32 -7.36 -10.83 27.55
N THR A 33 -6.35 -11.09 26.73
CA THR A 33 -5.27 -10.16 26.52
C THR A 33 -5.94 -9.06 25.73
N LYS A 34 -6.28 -7.95 26.41
CA LYS A 34 -6.83 -6.75 25.77
C LYS A 34 -6.13 -6.61 24.43
N PRO A 35 -6.89 -6.49 23.31
CA PRO A 35 -6.28 -6.36 22.01
C PRO A 35 -5.20 -5.29 22.12
N PRO A 36 -3.97 -5.56 21.64
CA PRO A 36 -2.89 -4.60 21.78
C PRO A 36 -3.40 -3.24 21.30
N PRO A 37 -3.11 -2.14 22.03
CA PRO A 37 -3.60 -0.83 21.66
C PRO A 37 -3.29 -0.62 20.17
N PRO A 38 -4.26 -0.16 19.35
CA PRO A 38 -4.05 -0.02 17.92
C PRO A 38 -2.76 0.76 17.72
N ARG A 39 -1.73 0.08 17.18
CA ARG A 39 -0.42 0.70 16.91
C ARG A 39 -0.68 1.98 16.10
N PRO A 40 0.15 3.04 16.24
CA PRO A 40 -0.08 4.37 15.68
C PRO A 40 0.06 4.43 14.14
N LYS A 41 -0.67 3.57 13.40
CA LYS A 41 -0.72 3.50 11.93
C LYS A 41 -1.17 4.84 11.33
N ARG A 42 -2.22 5.47 11.89
CA ARG A 42 -2.76 6.75 11.37
C ARG A 42 -1.73 7.88 11.30
N SER A 43 -0.89 8.04 12.33
CA SER A 43 0.08 9.16 12.37
C SER A 43 1.17 9.08 11.30
N ARG A 44 1.56 7.87 10.88
CA ARG A 44 2.55 7.65 9.82
C ARG A 44 1.92 7.82 8.45
N ILE A 45 0.71 7.30 8.31
CA ILE A 45 -0.17 7.39 7.15
C ILE A 45 -0.37 8.88 6.79
N ASP A 46 -0.78 9.72 7.74
CA ASP A 46 -0.98 11.16 7.51
C ASP A 46 0.30 11.89 7.08
N ARG A 47 1.47 11.47 7.60
CA ARG A 47 2.77 12.03 7.20
C ARG A 47 3.15 11.68 5.77
N THR A 48 2.91 10.45 5.32
CA THR A 48 3.19 10.03 3.94
C THR A 48 2.31 10.79 2.96
N PHE A 49 1.01 10.89 3.24
CA PHE A 49 0.10 11.68 2.39
C PHE A 49 0.52 13.16 2.34
N GLN A 50 0.84 13.77 3.48
CA GLN A 50 1.32 15.15 3.52
C GLN A 50 2.64 15.33 2.76
N LYS A 51 3.58 14.39 2.87
CA LYS A 51 4.85 14.41 2.14
C LYS A 51 4.62 14.46 0.64
N TYR A 52 3.80 13.55 0.09
CA TYR A 52 3.52 13.50 -1.34
C TYR A 52 2.63 14.65 -1.81
N SER A 53 1.68 15.09 -1.00
CA SER A 53 0.86 16.28 -1.30
C SER A 53 1.71 17.56 -1.38
N ARG A 54 2.67 17.74 -0.46
CA ARG A 54 3.64 18.85 -0.53
C ARG A 54 4.55 18.74 -1.75
N LEU A 55 4.99 17.54 -2.10
CA LEU A 55 5.81 17.32 -3.28
C LEU A 55 5.04 17.64 -4.57
N MET A 56 3.76 17.28 -4.64
CA MET A 56 2.86 17.68 -5.72
C MET A 56 2.67 19.19 -5.80
N ALA A 57 2.44 19.85 -4.66
CA ALA A 57 2.33 21.30 -4.62
C ALA A 57 3.62 21.99 -5.09
N GLY A 58 4.78 21.45 -4.69
CA GLY A 58 6.09 21.91 -5.15
C GLY A 58 6.30 21.73 -6.65
N LEU A 59 5.93 20.57 -7.21
CA LEU A 59 5.97 20.31 -8.66
C LEU A 59 5.03 21.23 -9.43
N LEU A 60 3.85 21.50 -8.90
CA LEU A 60 2.89 22.43 -9.51
C LEU A 60 3.44 23.86 -9.50
N LEU A 61 4.00 24.32 -8.37
CA LEU A 61 4.64 25.63 -8.29
C LEU A 61 5.83 25.73 -9.25
N PHE A 62 6.64 24.67 -9.33
CA PHE A 62 7.76 24.60 -10.25
C PHE A 62 7.30 24.66 -11.71
N SER A 63 6.28 23.87 -12.10
CA SER A 63 5.70 23.93 -13.45
C SER A 63 5.13 25.31 -13.75
N ALA A 64 4.41 25.92 -12.81
CA ALA A 64 3.87 27.25 -12.97
C ALA A 64 4.98 28.29 -13.22
N MET A 65 6.00 28.33 -12.36
CA MET A 65 7.06 29.35 -12.42
C MET A 65 8.05 29.15 -13.56
N PHE A 66 8.46 27.92 -13.84
CA PHE A 66 9.56 27.63 -14.77
C PHE A 66 9.11 27.17 -16.16
N LEU A 67 7.86 26.73 -16.31
CA LEU A 67 7.29 26.39 -17.62
C LEU A 67 6.23 27.39 -18.02
N ILE A 68 5.14 27.48 -17.26
CA ILE A 68 3.95 28.20 -17.70
C ILE A 68 4.22 29.70 -17.79
N THR A 69 4.76 30.32 -16.74
CA THR A 69 5.04 31.76 -16.70
C THR A 69 5.95 32.23 -17.84
N PRO A 70 7.13 31.65 -18.08
CA PRO A 70 8.00 32.11 -19.17
C PRO A 70 7.37 31.86 -20.55
N LEU A 71 6.71 30.71 -20.76
CA LEU A 71 5.98 30.44 -22.00
C LEU A 71 4.82 31.41 -22.20
N TRP A 72 4.12 31.81 -21.15
CA TRP A 72 3.01 32.76 -21.23
C TRP A 72 3.47 34.17 -21.58
N ILE A 73 4.61 34.62 -21.02
CA ILE A 73 5.18 35.94 -21.28
C ILE A 73 5.75 36.02 -22.69
N ALA A 74 6.52 35.00 -23.10
CA ALA A 74 7.19 35.01 -24.40
C ALA A 74 6.26 34.60 -25.56
N TRP A 75 5.38 33.62 -25.33
CA TRP A 75 4.52 33.01 -26.35
C TRP A 75 3.13 32.64 -25.78
N PRO A 76 2.23 33.64 -25.59
CA PRO A 76 0.94 33.46 -24.93
C PRO A 76 0.10 32.23 -25.35
N PRO A 77 -0.04 31.85 -26.65
CA PRO A 77 -0.82 30.68 -27.02
C PRO A 77 -0.23 29.36 -26.49
N TYR A 78 1.10 29.25 -26.41
CA TYR A 78 1.76 28.07 -25.84
C TYR A 78 1.67 28.05 -24.32
N GLY A 79 1.78 29.20 -23.66
CA GLY A 79 1.52 29.33 -22.22
C GLY A 79 0.10 28.89 -21.85
N LYS A 80 -0.90 29.31 -22.64
CA LYS A 80 -2.31 28.88 -22.49
C LYS A 80 -2.45 27.36 -22.65
N ALA A 81 -1.84 26.79 -23.69
CA ALA A 81 -1.85 25.35 -23.93
C ALA A 81 -1.30 24.57 -22.73
N CYS A 82 -0.14 25.00 -22.21
CA CYS A 82 0.49 24.36 -21.07
C CYS A 82 -0.33 24.52 -19.78
N PHE A 83 -0.88 25.71 -19.50
CA PHE A 83 -1.75 25.92 -18.35
C PHE A 83 -3.02 25.05 -18.41
N LEU A 84 -3.68 24.99 -19.57
CA LEU A 84 -4.92 24.21 -19.74
C LEU A 84 -4.69 22.69 -19.70
N SER A 85 -3.44 22.23 -19.85
CA SER A 85 -3.07 20.83 -19.70
C SER A 85 -2.88 20.38 -18.24
N LEU A 86 -2.74 21.31 -17.28
CA LEU A 86 -2.55 21.00 -15.86
C LEU A 86 -3.77 20.37 -15.18
N PRO A 87 -5.00 20.94 -15.29
CA PRO A 87 -6.16 20.45 -14.56
C PRO A 87 -6.46 18.95 -14.70
N PRO A 88 -6.48 18.35 -15.91
CA PRO A 88 -6.78 16.92 -16.05
C PRO A 88 -5.70 16.06 -15.38
N MET A 89 -4.44 16.50 -15.43
CA MET A 89 -3.31 15.79 -14.80
C MET A 89 -3.41 15.85 -13.28
N LEU A 90 -3.73 17.01 -12.72
CA LEU A 90 -3.99 17.16 -11.28
C LEU A 90 -5.16 16.31 -10.83
N PHE A 91 -6.24 16.29 -11.59
CA PHE A 91 -7.39 15.46 -11.27
C PHE A 91 -7.03 13.96 -11.28
N CYS A 92 -6.32 13.50 -12.31
CA CYS A 92 -5.88 12.10 -12.42
C CYS A 92 -4.96 11.67 -11.28
N THR A 93 -4.04 12.55 -10.89
CA THR A 93 -3.05 12.26 -9.84
C THR A 93 -3.67 12.29 -8.45
N LEU A 94 -4.49 13.30 -8.15
CA LEU A 94 -5.19 13.40 -6.86
C LEU A 94 -6.21 12.26 -6.68
N SER A 95 -6.98 11.94 -7.73
CA SER A 95 -7.94 10.84 -7.68
C SER A 95 -7.24 9.51 -7.44
N TRP A 96 -6.07 9.29 -8.05
CA TRP A 96 -5.29 8.10 -7.77
C TRP A 96 -4.63 8.10 -6.41
N MET A 97 -4.08 9.22 -5.94
CA MET A 97 -3.54 9.30 -4.58
C MET A 97 -4.62 8.95 -3.55
N ALA A 98 -5.85 9.43 -3.74
CA ALA A 98 -6.99 9.05 -2.92
C ALA A 98 -7.34 7.55 -3.02
N GLY A 99 -7.32 6.99 -4.24
CA GLY A 99 -7.55 5.56 -4.46
C GLY A 99 -6.47 4.67 -3.84
N ALA A 100 -5.21 5.03 -4.03
CA ALA A 100 -4.04 4.35 -3.48
C ALA A 100 -4.03 4.42 -1.96
N TRP A 101 -4.40 5.58 -1.40
CA TRP A 101 -4.61 5.77 0.03
C TRP A 101 -5.66 4.83 0.61
N TRP A 102 -6.82 4.71 -0.05
CA TRP A 102 -7.88 3.82 0.40
C TRP A 102 -7.50 2.34 0.28
N ALA A 103 -6.77 1.97 -0.78
CA ALA A 103 -6.34 0.60 -1.03
C ALA A 103 -5.17 0.16 -0.15
N TRP A 104 -4.45 1.11 0.44
CA TRP A 104 -3.25 0.90 1.24
C TRP A 104 -3.45 -0.06 2.41
N ASP A 105 -4.54 0.10 3.16
CA ASP A 105 -4.82 -0.70 4.36
C ASP A 105 -5.40 -2.10 4.05
N LYS A 106 -5.68 -2.42 2.78
CA LYS A 106 -6.37 -3.66 2.39
C LYS A 106 -5.40 -4.75 1.95
N ASP A 107 -4.79 -4.60 0.78
CA ASP A 107 -3.74 -5.51 0.28
C ASP A 107 -3.09 -4.93 -1.00
N GLN A 108 -1.88 -5.39 -1.33
CA GLN A 108 -1.18 -5.06 -2.59
C GLN A 108 -1.99 -5.43 -3.83
N ARG A 109 -2.73 -6.54 -3.80
CA ARG A 109 -3.59 -6.94 -4.92
C ARG A 109 -4.71 -5.92 -5.16
N VAL A 110 -5.27 -5.37 -4.08
CA VAL A 110 -6.29 -4.32 -4.16
C VAL A 110 -5.66 -3.01 -4.66
N LEU A 111 -4.47 -2.67 -4.18
CA LEU A 111 -3.72 -1.50 -4.66
C LEU A 111 -3.41 -1.58 -6.17
N MET A 112 -2.96 -2.74 -6.66
CA MET A 112 -2.76 -2.97 -8.10
C MET A 112 -4.06 -2.88 -8.88
N ALA A 113 -5.15 -3.49 -8.38
CA ALA A 113 -6.45 -3.47 -9.05
C ALA A 113 -7.00 -2.04 -9.16
N VAL A 114 -6.87 -1.23 -8.11
CA VAL A 114 -7.26 0.20 -8.13
C VAL A 114 -6.40 0.98 -9.11
N THR A 115 -5.09 0.71 -9.15
CA THR A 115 -4.17 1.42 -10.06
C THR A 115 -4.41 1.09 -11.52
N LEU A 116 -4.58 -0.20 -11.85
CA LEU A 116 -4.89 -0.66 -13.21
C LEU A 116 -6.29 -0.22 -13.65
N GLY A 117 -7.29 -0.34 -12.77
CA GLY A 117 -8.66 0.07 -13.04
C GLY A 117 -8.82 1.58 -13.19
N ALA A 118 -7.95 2.38 -12.57
CA ALA A 118 -7.96 3.83 -12.74
C ALA A 118 -7.45 4.28 -14.12
N MET A 119 -6.62 3.48 -14.82
CA MET A 119 -6.03 3.91 -16.10
C MET A 119 -7.06 4.21 -17.20
N PRO A 120 -8.07 3.34 -17.47
CA PRO A 120 -9.12 3.67 -18.43
C PRO A 120 -9.91 4.93 -18.05
N ALA A 121 -10.22 5.09 -16.75
CA ALA A 121 -10.94 6.27 -16.27
C ALA A 121 -10.11 7.56 -16.47
N ARG A 122 -8.81 7.52 -16.19
CA ARG A 122 -7.89 8.62 -16.45
C ARG A 122 -7.83 8.96 -17.94
N MET A 123 -7.76 7.96 -18.82
CA MET A 123 -7.77 8.20 -20.27
C MET A 123 -9.05 8.89 -20.73
N LEU A 124 -10.21 8.46 -20.24
CA LEU A 124 -11.49 9.11 -20.54
C LEU A 124 -11.53 10.56 -20.04
N VAL A 125 -11.03 10.83 -18.84
CA VAL A 125 -10.97 12.20 -18.29
C VAL A 125 -10.04 13.08 -19.14
N VAL A 126 -8.85 12.60 -19.49
CA VAL A 126 -7.88 13.35 -20.30
C VAL A 126 -8.44 13.60 -21.71
N LEU A 127 -9.05 12.60 -22.34
CA LEU A 127 -9.68 12.72 -23.65
C LEU A 127 -10.89 13.66 -23.62
N GLY A 128 -11.77 13.54 -22.62
CA GLY A 128 -12.91 14.42 -22.44
C GLY A 128 -12.49 15.86 -22.19
N TRP A 129 -11.43 16.06 -21.41
CA TRP A 129 -10.85 17.38 -21.19
C TRP A 129 -10.23 17.97 -22.46
N ALA A 130 -9.45 17.18 -23.19
CA ALA A 130 -8.86 17.59 -24.46
C ALA A 130 -9.96 17.98 -25.47
N TRP A 131 -11.02 17.18 -25.56
CA TRP A 131 -12.19 17.49 -26.39
C TRP A 131 -12.82 18.82 -25.99
N LEU A 132 -13.02 19.06 -24.69
CA LEU A 132 -13.60 20.30 -24.18
C LEU A 132 -12.71 21.50 -24.54
N VAL A 133 -11.42 21.44 -24.24
CA VAL A 133 -10.46 22.54 -24.51
C VAL A 133 -10.38 22.88 -25.99
N LEU A 134 -10.33 21.87 -26.87
CA LEU A 134 -10.24 22.08 -28.32
C LEU A 134 -11.56 22.58 -28.95
N LYS A 135 -12.67 22.49 -28.22
CA LYS A 135 -13.99 22.99 -28.67
C LYS A 135 -14.33 24.38 -28.12
N ILE A 136 -13.53 24.94 -27.21
CA ILE A 136 -13.75 26.30 -26.72
C ILE A 136 -13.47 27.29 -27.86
N PRO A 137 -14.46 28.09 -28.30
CA PRO A 137 -14.20 29.19 -29.21
C PRO A 137 -13.42 30.29 -28.49
N GLY A 138 -12.31 30.75 -29.08
CA GLY A 138 -11.60 31.95 -28.60
C GLY A 138 -10.09 31.82 -28.40
N PRO A 139 -9.56 30.79 -27.73
CA PRO A 139 -8.11 30.66 -27.61
C PRO A 139 -7.56 29.88 -28.81
N GLU A 140 -6.74 30.53 -29.63
CA GLU A 140 -5.90 29.85 -30.63
C GLU A 140 -4.88 28.97 -29.89
N ILE A 141 -5.31 27.77 -29.49
CA ILE A 141 -4.46 26.82 -28.77
C ILE A 141 -3.86 25.88 -29.83
N PRO A 142 -2.54 25.90 -30.03
CA PRO A 142 -1.89 24.94 -30.91
C PRO A 142 -2.04 23.53 -30.32
N VAL A 143 -2.73 22.65 -31.05
CA VAL A 143 -3.04 21.26 -30.63
C VAL A 143 -1.76 20.51 -30.23
N ILE A 144 -0.71 20.65 -31.04
CA ILE A 144 0.58 19.97 -30.80
C ILE A 144 1.19 20.41 -29.47
N ALA A 145 1.16 21.72 -29.18
CA ALA A 145 1.69 22.23 -27.91
C ALA A 145 0.88 21.72 -26.73
N PHE A 146 -0.45 21.68 -26.84
CA PHE A 146 -1.32 21.17 -25.79
C PHE A 146 -1.02 19.69 -25.48
N VAL A 147 -0.88 18.84 -26.51
CA VAL A 147 -0.55 17.43 -26.34
C VAL A 147 0.85 17.25 -25.75
N LEU A 148 1.85 18.00 -26.22
CA LEU A 148 3.20 17.94 -25.65
C LEU A 148 3.22 18.37 -24.18
N CYS A 149 2.49 19.42 -23.82
CA CYS A 149 2.36 19.85 -22.43
C CYS A 149 1.62 18.78 -21.59
N LEU A 150 0.60 18.11 -22.12
CA LEU A 150 -0.06 16.98 -21.43
C LEU A 150 0.94 15.84 -21.15
N MET A 151 1.73 15.43 -22.15
CA MET A 151 2.73 14.37 -21.97
C MET A 151 3.80 14.79 -20.95
N TRP A 152 4.25 16.04 -21.01
CA TRP A 152 5.23 16.57 -20.08
C TRP A 152 4.73 16.57 -18.64
N HIS A 153 3.51 17.07 -18.41
CA HIS A 153 2.88 17.02 -17.09
C HIS A 153 2.69 15.58 -16.62
N TRP A 154 2.28 14.66 -17.50
CA TRP A 154 2.16 13.24 -17.15
C TRP A 154 3.48 12.68 -16.62
N VAL A 155 4.61 12.96 -17.28
CA VAL A 155 5.94 12.53 -16.82
C VAL A 155 6.30 13.15 -15.47
N LEU A 156 6.10 14.46 -15.30
CA LEU A 156 6.37 15.16 -14.04
C LEU A 156 5.58 14.57 -12.87
N PHE A 157 4.30 14.30 -13.09
CA PHE A 157 3.42 13.76 -12.06
C PHE A 157 3.52 12.25 -11.88
N ALA A 158 4.05 11.49 -12.85
CA ALA A 158 4.29 10.06 -12.70
C ALA A 158 5.40 9.76 -11.68
N ILE A 159 6.41 10.64 -11.54
CA ILE A 159 7.51 10.46 -10.58
C ILE A 159 7.00 10.28 -9.14
N PRO A 160 6.21 11.21 -8.57
CA PRO A 160 5.64 11.03 -7.24
C PRO A 160 4.67 9.84 -7.16
N GLU A 161 3.92 9.53 -8.21
CA GLU A 161 3.05 8.35 -8.21
C GLU A 161 3.87 7.05 -8.05
N ILE A 162 4.94 6.91 -8.82
CA ILE A 162 5.83 5.75 -8.76
C ILE A 162 6.55 5.70 -7.42
N ALA A 163 7.10 6.84 -6.95
CA ALA A 163 7.77 6.90 -5.65
C ALA A 163 6.84 6.51 -4.50
N MET A 164 5.60 7.01 -4.52
CA MET A 164 4.58 6.63 -3.55
C MET A 164 4.26 5.14 -3.67
N MET A 165 4.01 4.62 -4.87
CA MET A 165 3.73 3.19 -5.08
C MET A 165 4.88 2.28 -4.60
N MET A 166 6.14 2.71 -4.77
CA MET A 166 7.32 1.99 -4.30
C MET A 166 7.43 2.00 -2.77
N GLU A 167 7.30 3.18 -2.14
CA GLU A 167 7.28 3.30 -0.67
C GLU A 167 6.13 2.47 -0.08
N LEU A 168 4.98 2.51 -0.74
CA LEU A 168 3.84 1.70 -0.39
C LEU A 168 4.15 0.19 -0.55
N SER A 169 4.78 -0.24 -1.63
CA SER A 169 5.07 -1.67 -1.83
C SER A 169 5.99 -2.29 -0.76
N HIS A 170 6.89 -1.49 -0.17
CA HIS A 170 7.93 -1.96 0.77
C HIS A 170 7.48 -1.95 2.24
N ASP A 171 6.49 -1.14 2.61
CA ASP A 171 6.14 -0.89 4.03
C ASP A 171 5.17 -1.92 4.64
N LYS A 172 5.08 -3.14 4.08
CA LYS A 172 4.15 -4.16 4.61
C LYS A 172 4.55 -4.60 6.03
N PRO A 173 3.60 -4.64 6.99
CA PRO A 173 3.85 -5.20 8.30
C PRO A 173 4.18 -6.68 8.15
N ILE A 174 5.31 -7.11 8.73
CA ILE A 174 5.61 -8.52 8.96
C ILE A 174 4.39 -9.08 9.70
N VAL A 175 3.63 -9.95 9.04
CA VAL A 175 2.56 -10.70 9.69
C VAL A 175 3.24 -11.62 10.69
N THR A 176 3.41 -11.16 11.92
CA THR A 176 3.74 -12.04 13.05
C THR A 176 2.52 -12.92 13.25
N ILE A 177 2.52 -14.07 12.59
CA ILE A 177 1.59 -15.16 12.91
C ILE A 177 1.96 -15.58 14.33
N PRO A 178 1.07 -15.38 15.33
CA PRO A 178 1.32 -15.93 16.65
C PRO A 178 1.31 -17.45 16.50
N LEU A 179 2.50 -18.06 16.62
CA LEU A 179 2.63 -19.50 16.66
C LEU A 179 1.88 -20.00 17.90
N LYS A 180 0.74 -20.67 17.67
CA LYS A 180 -0.15 -21.21 18.71
C LYS A 180 0.52 -22.29 19.57
N HIS A 181 1.66 -22.81 19.11
CA HIS A 181 2.51 -23.73 19.86
C HIS A 181 3.96 -23.23 19.87
N PRO A 182 4.69 -23.39 20.99
CA PRO A 182 6.12 -23.13 21.03
C PRO A 182 6.79 -24.01 19.97
N VAL A 183 7.31 -23.41 18.90
CA VAL A 183 8.07 -24.16 17.89
C VAL A 183 9.29 -24.76 18.58
N PRO A 184 9.48 -26.09 18.51
CA PRO A 184 10.66 -26.73 19.07
C PRO A 184 11.93 -26.04 18.55
N LYS A 185 12.86 -25.70 19.45
CA LYS A 185 14.10 -24.97 19.11
C LYS A 185 14.86 -25.61 17.94
N ALA A 186 14.77 -26.93 17.77
CA ALA A 186 15.36 -27.68 16.67
C ALA A 186 14.81 -27.27 15.29
N ILE A 187 13.51 -26.97 15.18
CA ILE A 187 12.89 -26.51 13.92
C ILE A 187 13.27 -25.05 13.66
N LEU A 188 13.36 -24.23 14.72
CA LEU A 188 13.80 -22.84 14.61
C LEU A 188 15.24 -22.74 14.12
N GLU A 189 16.13 -23.63 14.59
CA GLU A 189 17.51 -23.71 14.09
C GLU A 189 17.61 -24.26 12.67
N GLN A 190 16.76 -25.22 12.27
CA GLN A 190 16.73 -25.69 10.89
C GLN A 190 16.24 -24.61 9.91
N VAL A 191 15.23 -23.83 10.28
CA VAL A 191 14.76 -22.69 9.47
C VAL A 191 15.79 -21.58 9.43
N LYS A 192 16.46 -21.28 10.56
CA LYS A 192 17.55 -20.29 10.61
C LYS A 192 18.75 -20.68 9.74
N ARG A 193 19.08 -21.98 9.65
CA ARG A 193 20.13 -22.48 8.75
C ARG A 193 19.70 -22.51 7.28
N ARG A 194 18.40 -22.68 6.98
CA ARG A 194 17.87 -22.61 5.60
C ARG A 194 17.60 -21.18 5.11
N HIS A 195 17.51 -20.21 6.01
CA HIS A 195 17.23 -18.80 5.71
C HIS A 195 18.28 -17.85 6.31
N GLU A 196 19.54 -17.99 5.87
CA GLU A 196 20.53 -16.89 5.91
C GLU A 196 20.17 -15.71 4.99
N LEU A 197 18.90 -15.52 4.66
CA LEU A 197 18.38 -14.28 4.09
C LEU A 197 17.18 -13.80 4.90
N ARG A 198 17.54 -13.01 5.93
CA ARG A 198 16.78 -11.88 6.45
C ARG A 198 15.46 -12.20 7.16
N VAL A 199 15.55 -12.91 8.28
CA VAL A 199 14.49 -12.89 9.31
C VAL A 199 15.05 -12.23 10.59
N HIS A 200 14.82 -10.92 10.72
CA HIS A 200 15.01 -10.22 12.01
C HIS A 200 13.82 -10.54 12.92
N LEU A 201 13.97 -11.55 13.78
CA LEU A 201 13.04 -11.80 14.89
C LEU A 201 13.64 -11.18 16.17
N HIS A 202 13.00 -10.11 16.65
CA HIS A 202 13.29 -9.54 17.97
C HIS A 202 12.74 -10.48 19.06
N ALA A 203 13.62 -11.05 19.88
CA ALA A 203 13.24 -11.74 21.10
C ALA A 203 12.88 -10.71 22.19
N PRO A 204 11.77 -10.89 22.94
CA PRO A 204 11.47 -10.02 24.07
C PRO A 204 12.29 -10.46 25.30
N GLY A 205 13.03 -9.52 25.88
CA GLY A 205 13.34 -9.50 27.30
C GLY A 205 14.70 -10.07 27.74
N ARG A 206 15.59 -9.16 28.14
CA ARG A 206 16.44 -9.36 29.33
C ARG A 206 16.20 -8.18 30.25
N ARG A 207 15.42 -8.39 31.33
CA ARG A 207 15.46 -7.50 32.49
C ARG A 207 16.81 -7.77 33.17
N VAL A 208 17.57 -6.70 33.38
CA VAL A 208 18.58 -6.61 34.44
C VAL A 208 18.07 -5.52 35.36
#